data_AF-A0A6B1CT32-F1
#
_entry.id   AF-A0A6B1CT32-F1
#
_cell.length_a   1.000
_cell.length_b   1.000
_cell.length_c   1.000
_cell.angle_alpha   90.00
_cell.angle_beta   90.00
_cell.angle_gamma   90.00
#
_symmetry.space_group_name_H-M   'P 1'
#
loop_
_entity.id
_entity.type
_entity.pdbx_description
1 polymer ?
#
loop_
_entity_poly.entity_id
_entity_poly.type
_entity_poly.pdbx_seq_one_letter_code
_entity_poly.pdbx_strand_id
1 'polypeptide(L)'
;MRQLLSSVLLLCLLVPPLAAQEEALYGTWEATIVDEQIGEIAIRLTFAEDGAFEIDQVIQVKDDFLADVQVPEPPTMETISAHGTGTYGILGDNLLISITALDISVDGKGFVEFFTQVARDFARYVADSHEIPAENYPAFEQEFIDAFFAELDKVQFLAILNEWGVSAYALEGDTLILTTTRETGVTIWEFHRMDESSAVAETSWGSLKATWRR
;
A
#
# COMPACT_ATOMS: atom_id res chain seq x y z
N MET A 1 44.97 11.21 -25.16
CA MET A 1 44.63 10.28 -24.04
C MET A 1 44.56 10.93 -22.67
N ARG A 2 45.42 11.91 -22.29
CA ARG A 2 45.36 12.58 -20.98
C ARG A 2 44.08 13.38 -20.69
N GLN A 3 43.40 13.94 -21.70
CA GLN A 3 42.19 14.76 -21.50
C GLN A 3 40.91 13.93 -21.27
N LEU A 4 40.82 12.70 -21.78
CA LEU A 4 39.65 11.83 -21.59
C LEU A 4 39.54 11.31 -20.14
N LEU A 5 40.69 11.06 -19.49
CA LEU A 5 40.74 10.63 -18.09
C LEU A 5 40.26 11.72 -17.12
N SER A 6 40.55 12.99 -17.43
CA SER A 6 40.12 14.13 -16.60
C SER A 6 38.61 14.36 -16.64
N SER A 7 37.96 14.10 -17.78
CA SER A 7 36.50 14.23 -17.92
C SER A 7 35.73 13.15 -17.17
N VAL A 8 36.23 11.91 -17.17
CA VAL A 8 35.60 10.79 -16.43
C VAL A 8 35.72 10.99 -14.91
N LEU A 9 36.88 11.46 -14.42
CA LEU A 9 37.08 11.80 -13.01
C LEU A 9 36.16 12.95 -12.54
N LEU A 10 35.85 13.92 -13.41
CA LEU A 10 34.93 15.01 -13.11
C LEU A 10 33.46 14.54 -13.07
N LEU A 11 33.09 13.58 -13.91
CA LEU A 11 31.77 12.94 -13.91
C LEU A 11 31.54 12.07 -12.66
N CYS A 12 32.57 11.37 -12.16
CA CYS A 12 32.49 10.65 -10.88
C CYS A 12 32.30 11.56 -9.66
N LEU A 13 32.67 12.85 -9.76
CA LEU A 13 32.48 13.84 -8.70
C LEU A 13 31.09 14.52 -8.73
N LEU A 14 30.32 14.32 -9.80
CA LEU A 14 28.96 14.86 -9.96
C LEU A 14 27.88 13.90 -9.45
N VAL A 15 28.22 12.64 -9.20
CA VAL A 15 27.33 11.70 -8.52
C VAL A 15 27.52 11.96 -7.02
N PRO A 16 26.49 12.42 -6.29
CA PRO A 16 26.60 12.58 -4.85
C PRO A 16 27.00 11.22 -4.24
N PRO A 17 27.85 11.22 -3.21
CA PRO A 17 28.26 9.97 -2.57
C PRO A 17 27.01 9.23 -2.08
N LEU A 18 26.95 7.90 -2.27
CA LEU A 18 25.79 7.07 -1.87
C LEU A 18 25.32 7.36 -0.43
N ALA A 19 26.25 7.62 0.49
CA ALA A 19 25.94 7.99 1.87
C ALA A 19 25.10 9.27 2.00
N ALA A 20 25.30 10.27 1.12
CA ALA A 20 24.49 11.50 1.12
C ALA A 20 23.10 11.30 0.49
N GLN A 21 22.94 10.33 -0.40
CA GLN A 21 21.61 9.94 -0.89
C GLN A 21 20.84 9.14 0.16
N GLU A 22 21.53 8.28 0.91
CA GLU A 22 20.98 7.52 2.03
C GLU A 22 20.50 8.45 3.15
N GLU A 23 21.33 9.42 3.56
CA GLU A 23 20.94 10.46 4.53
C GLU A 23 19.75 11.32 4.06
N ALA A 24 19.65 11.59 2.76
CA ALA A 24 18.55 12.36 2.20
C ALA A 24 17.21 11.59 2.17
N LEU A 25 17.25 10.25 2.19
CA LEU A 25 16.07 9.39 2.21
C LEU A 25 15.39 9.35 3.59
N TYR A 26 16.14 9.60 4.67
CA TYR A 26 15.62 9.47 6.03
C TYR A 26 14.42 10.38 6.30
N GLY A 27 13.47 9.86 7.07
CA GLY A 27 12.23 10.54 7.45
C GLY A 27 11.01 9.97 6.74
N THR A 28 9.94 10.75 6.73
CA THR A 28 8.62 10.32 6.28
C THR A 28 8.26 10.96 4.94
N TRP A 29 7.68 10.16 4.05
CA TRP A 29 7.28 10.52 2.70
C TRP A 29 5.83 10.12 2.47
N GLU A 30 5.03 11.00 1.87
CA GLU A 30 3.61 10.75 1.61
C GLU A 30 3.25 10.87 0.13
N ALA A 31 2.35 10.00 -0.32
CA ALA A 31 1.72 10.06 -1.62
C ALA A 31 0.21 9.87 -1.47
N THR A 32 -0.54 10.47 -2.39
CA THR A 32 -1.97 10.22 -2.55
C THR A 32 -2.27 9.96 -4.00
N ILE A 33 -2.95 8.85 -4.27
CA ILE A 33 -3.19 8.34 -5.62
C ILE A 33 -4.66 8.07 -5.77
N VAL A 34 -5.23 8.53 -6.89
CA VAL A 34 -6.62 8.29 -7.21
C VAL A 34 -6.67 7.27 -8.34
N ASP A 35 -7.15 6.07 -8.02
CA ASP A 35 -7.41 5.02 -8.98
C ASP A 35 -8.89 5.00 -9.36
N GLU A 36 -9.18 4.86 -10.66
CA GLU A 36 -10.55 4.90 -11.16
C GLU A 36 -11.39 3.68 -10.73
N GLN A 37 -10.75 2.54 -10.47
CA GLN A 37 -11.41 1.28 -10.12
C GLN A 37 -11.43 1.04 -8.62
N ILE A 38 -10.37 1.42 -7.91
CA ILE A 38 -10.21 1.13 -6.49
C ILE A 38 -10.73 2.28 -5.62
N GLY A 39 -10.29 3.51 -5.91
CA GLY A 39 -10.58 4.69 -5.09
C GLY A 39 -9.33 5.49 -4.74
N GLU A 40 -9.35 6.17 -3.60
CA GLU A 40 -8.25 7.04 -3.16
C GLU A 40 -7.31 6.26 -2.22
N ILE A 41 -6.03 6.26 -2.54
CA ILE A 41 -4.99 5.52 -1.84
C ILE A 41 -4.00 6.53 -1.26
N ALA A 42 -3.99 6.67 0.06
CA ALA A 42 -2.99 7.43 0.80
C ALA A 42 -1.89 6.47 1.28
N ILE A 43 -0.63 6.81 1.03
CA ILE A 43 0.53 6.00 1.41
C ILE A 43 1.53 6.88 2.15
N ARG A 44 2.05 6.38 3.26
CA ARG A 44 3.13 6.97 4.02
C ARG A 44 4.26 5.96 4.14
N LEU A 45 5.47 6.37 3.78
CA LEU A 45 6.70 5.59 3.92
C LEU A 45 7.61 6.27 4.92
N THR A 46 8.18 5.51 5.86
CA THR A 46 9.16 6.02 6.81
C THR A 46 10.45 5.22 6.71
N PHE A 47 11.56 5.94 6.53
CA PHE A 47 12.93 5.40 6.46
C PHE A 47 13.73 5.89 7.66
N ALA A 48 14.12 4.99 8.56
CA ALA A 48 14.91 5.31 9.74
C ALA A 48 16.41 5.13 9.48
N GLU A 49 17.25 5.91 10.17
CA GLU A 49 18.72 5.89 9.99
C GLU A 49 19.37 4.53 10.27
N ASP A 50 18.73 3.67 11.05
CA ASP A 50 19.21 2.33 11.39
C ASP A 50 18.83 1.27 10.34
N GLY A 51 18.18 1.67 9.24
CA GLY A 51 17.70 0.81 8.17
C GLY A 51 16.31 0.23 8.42
N ALA A 52 15.60 0.64 9.48
CA ALA A 52 14.22 0.25 9.67
C ALA A 52 13.29 0.95 8.68
N PHE A 53 12.27 0.23 8.23
CA PHE A 53 11.27 0.70 7.28
C PHE A 53 9.87 0.48 7.84
N GLU A 54 9.00 1.46 7.62
CA GLU A 54 7.57 1.39 7.95
C GLU A 54 6.75 1.92 6.78
N ILE A 55 5.59 1.30 6.56
CA ILE A 55 4.60 1.74 5.60
C ILE A 55 3.23 1.76 6.24
N ASP A 56 2.52 2.87 6.08
CA ASP A 56 1.08 2.96 6.30
C ASP A 56 0.38 3.21 4.98
N GLN A 57 -0.67 2.46 4.72
CA GLN A 57 -1.51 2.64 3.54
C GLN A 57 -2.97 2.67 3.97
N VAL A 58 -3.71 3.65 3.48
CA VAL A 58 -5.16 3.75 3.66
C VAL A 58 -5.81 3.90 2.30
N ILE A 59 -6.72 2.99 1.98
CA ILE A 59 -7.51 2.97 0.76
C ILE A 59 -8.94 3.34 1.14
N GLN A 60 -9.42 4.47 0.63
CA GLN A 60 -10.84 4.81 0.61
C GLN A 60 -11.44 4.20 -0.65
N VAL A 61 -12.21 3.14 -0.45
CA VAL A 61 -12.76 2.31 -1.51
C VAL A 61 -14.00 2.99 -2.09
N LYS A 62 -14.19 2.94 -3.41
CA LYS A 62 -15.42 3.45 -4.02
C LYS A 62 -16.63 2.58 -3.69
N ASP A 63 -17.80 3.20 -3.57
CA ASP A 63 -19.08 2.53 -3.30
C ASP A 63 -19.38 1.36 -4.26
N ASP A 64 -18.85 1.40 -5.49
CA ASP A 64 -19.07 0.40 -6.54
C ASP A 64 -17.96 -0.67 -6.64
N PHE A 65 -16.94 -0.65 -5.77
CA PHE A 65 -15.81 -1.58 -5.84
C PHE A 65 -16.23 -3.07 -5.78
N LEU A 66 -17.30 -3.38 -5.04
CA LEU A 66 -17.87 -4.72 -4.94
C LEU A 66 -19.20 -4.86 -5.69
N ALA A 67 -19.59 -3.88 -6.50
CA ALA A 67 -20.88 -3.89 -7.20
C ALA A 67 -21.01 -5.05 -8.21
N ASP A 68 -19.90 -5.52 -8.76
CA ASP A 68 -19.86 -6.67 -9.67
C ASP A 68 -20.00 -8.03 -8.97
N VAL A 69 -19.92 -8.06 -7.63
CA VAL A 69 -20.14 -9.27 -6.84
C VAL A 69 -21.63 -9.57 -6.79
N GLN A 70 -22.08 -10.50 -7.64
CA GLN A 70 -23.49 -10.89 -7.75
C GLN A 70 -23.97 -11.70 -6.55
N VAL A 71 -24.30 -11.01 -5.45
CA VAL A 71 -24.98 -11.57 -4.28
C VAL A 71 -26.16 -10.72 -3.83
N PRO A 72 -27.13 -11.31 -3.10
CA PRO A 72 -28.34 -10.60 -2.68
C PRO A 72 -28.07 -9.35 -1.83
N GLU A 73 -27.06 -9.41 -0.96
CA GLU A 73 -26.57 -8.29 -0.16
C GLU A 73 -25.02 -8.32 -0.21
N PRO A 74 -24.38 -7.56 -1.12
CA PRO A 74 -22.94 -7.52 -1.19
C PRO A 74 -22.38 -6.88 0.08
N PRO A 75 -21.27 -7.42 0.62
CA PRO A 75 -20.59 -6.76 1.73
C PRO A 75 -20.15 -5.37 1.29
N THR A 76 -20.36 -4.38 2.14
CA THR A 76 -19.82 -3.04 1.95
C THR A 76 -18.40 -2.99 2.45
N MET A 77 -17.56 -2.23 1.76
CA MET A 77 -16.19 -1.96 2.14
C MET A 77 -15.92 -0.49 1.90
N GLU A 78 -15.66 0.27 2.97
CA GLU A 78 -15.43 1.72 2.85
C GLU A 78 -13.94 2.02 2.91
N THR A 79 -13.23 1.38 3.85
CA THR A 79 -11.81 1.63 4.10
C THR A 79 -11.03 0.34 4.25
N ILE A 80 -9.87 0.29 3.60
CA ILE A 80 -8.85 -0.73 3.85
C ILE A 80 -7.61 -0.04 4.37
N SER A 81 -7.03 -0.54 5.45
CA SER A 81 -5.78 -0.03 5.99
C SER A 81 -4.76 -1.15 6.06
N ALA A 82 -3.54 -0.87 5.63
CA ALA A 82 -2.41 -1.78 5.77
C ALA A 82 -1.28 -1.05 6.49
N HIS A 83 -0.66 -1.75 7.44
CA HIS A 83 0.50 -1.29 8.17
C HIS A 83 1.59 -2.36 8.06
N GLY A 84 2.75 -1.97 7.55
CA GLY A 84 3.87 -2.88 7.34
C GLY A 84 5.13 -2.37 8.01
N THR A 85 5.91 -3.29 8.59
CA THR A 85 7.23 -2.98 9.16
C THR A 85 8.30 -3.93 8.62
N GLY A 86 9.52 -3.43 8.51
CA GLY A 86 10.60 -4.17 7.90
C GLY A 86 11.92 -3.41 7.88
N THR A 87 12.71 -3.69 6.85
CA THR A 87 14.02 -3.06 6.64
C THR A 87 14.15 -2.56 5.21
N TYR A 88 15.00 -1.57 5.00
CA TYR A 88 15.40 -1.15 3.67
C TYR A 88 16.92 -1.11 3.51
N GLY A 89 17.36 -1.04 2.25
CA GLY A 89 18.76 -0.80 1.91
C GLY A 89 18.90 -0.25 0.49
N ILE A 90 20.03 0.39 0.22
CA ILE A 90 20.33 1.00 -1.07
C ILE A 90 21.41 0.19 -1.79
N LEU A 91 21.16 -0.18 -3.03
CA LEU A 91 22.12 -0.87 -3.90
C LEU A 91 22.24 -0.15 -5.24
N GLY A 92 23.19 0.80 -5.32
CA GLY A 92 23.30 1.71 -6.46
C GLY A 92 22.09 2.65 -6.49
N ASP A 93 21.38 2.68 -7.61
CA ASP A 93 20.16 3.49 -7.80
C ASP A 93 18.88 2.73 -7.41
N ASN A 94 19.02 1.59 -6.73
CA ASN A 94 17.88 0.76 -6.31
C ASN A 94 17.66 0.85 -4.81
N LEU A 95 16.39 1.02 -4.44
CA LEU A 95 15.88 0.84 -3.09
C LEU A 95 15.35 -0.59 -2.96
N LEU A 96 15.86 -1.30 -1.95
CA LEU A 96 15.46 -2.66 -1.60
C LEU A 96 14.67 -2.58 -0.30
N ILE A 97 13.37 -2.90 -0.35
CA ILE A 97 12.52 -2.97 0.85
C ILE A 97 12.18 -4.43 1.13
N SER A 98 12.29 -4.82 2.40
CA SER A 98 11.86 -6.12 2.90
C SER A 98 10.87 -5.91 4.04
N ILE A 99 9.60 -6.17 3.76
CA ILE A 99 8.53 -6.16 4.77
C ILE A 99 8.54 -7.49 5.51
N THR A 100 8.60 -7.43 6.84
CA THR A 100 8.67 -8.62 7.72
C THR A 100 7.39 -8.86 8.51
N ALA A 101 6.60 -7.82 8.73
CA ALA A 101 5.26 -7.89 9.29
C ALA A 101 4.33 -6.99 8.48
N LEU A 102 3.11 -7.47 8.24
CA LEU A 102 2.07 -6.75 7.53
C LEU A 102 0.73 -7.03 8.19
N ASP A 103 0.12 -6.01 8.74
CA ASP A 103 -1.21 -6.03 9.32
C ASP A 103 -2.18 -5.33 8.39
N ILE A 104 -3.31 -5.98 8.09
CA ILE A 104 -4.33 -5.43 7.19
C ILE A 104 -5.66 -5.43 7.95
N SER A 105 -6.40 -4.33 7.84
CA SER A 105 -7.74 -4.18 8.38
C SER A 105 -8.70 -3.65 7.32
N VAL A 106 -9.96 -4.07 7.41
CA VAL A 106 -11.07 -3.63 6.56
C VAL A 106 -12.14 -3.07 7.49
N ASP A 107 -12.48 -1.79 7.33
CA ASP A 107 -13.42 -1.06 8.17
C ASP A 107 -13.11 -1.21 9.68
N GLY A 108 -11.81 -1.23 10.03
CA GLY A 108 -11.32 -1.40 11.39
C GLY A 108 -11.34 -2.83 11.95
N LYS A 109 -11.79 -3.83 11.17
CA LYS A 109 -11.70 -5.26 11.53
C LYS A 109 -10.47 -5.89 10.89
N GLY A 110 -9.89 -6.90 11.51
CA GLY A 110 -8.76 -7.62 10.88
C GLY A 110 -9.16 -8.24 9.54
N PHE A 111 -8.26 -8.22 8.56
CA PHE A 111 -8.54 -8.72 7.20
C PHE A 111 -9.10 -10.15 7.18
N VAL A 112 -8.46 -11.07 7.91
CA VAL A 112 -8.92 -12.46 8.02
C VAL A 112 -10.30 -12.53 8.68
N GLU A 113 -10.55 -11.72 9.69
CA GLU A 113 -11.85 -11.68 10.38
C GLU A 113 -12.96 -11.20 9.45
N PHE A 114 -12.73 -10.09 8.73
CA PHE A 114 -13.67 -9.53 7.77
C PHE A 114 -14.03 -10.54 6.68
N PHE A 115 -13.02 -11.10 6.00
CA PHE A 115 -13.24 -12.02 4.90
C PHE A 115 -13.77 -13.39 5.35
N THR A 116 -13.46 -13.83 6.57
CA THR A 116 -14.12 -15.02 7.16
C THR A 116 -15.62 -14.78 7.32
N GLN A 117 -16.02 -13.59 7.79
CA GLN A 117 -17.44 -13.26 7.93
C GLN A 117 -18.13 -13.21 6.56
N VAL A 118 -17.51 -12.58 5.56
CA VAL A 118 -18.00 -12.60 4.18
C VAL A 118 -18.17 -14.04 3.69
N ALA A 119 -17.14 -14.88 3.82
CA ALA A 119 -17.20 -16.27 3.39
C ALA A 119 -18.32 -17.06 4.11
N ARG A 120 -18.57 -16.81 5.40
CA ARG A 120 -19.69 -17.42 6.14
C ARG A 120 -21.04 -16.98 5.61
N ASP A 121 -21.23 -15.70 5.35
CA ASP A 121 -22.50 -15.17 4.83
C ASP A 121 -22.81 -15.75 3.45
N PHE A 122 -21.78 -15.90 2.60
CA PHE A 122 -21.88 -16.59 1.32
C PHE A 122 -22.15 -18.09 1.48
N ALA A 123 -21.43 -18.79 2.35
CA ALA A 123 -21.66 -20.21 2.61
C ALA A 123 -23.11 -20.45 3.06
N ARG A 124 -23.64 -19.60 3.94
CA ARG A 124 -25.04 -19.68 4.37
C ARG A 124 -26.00 -19.51 3.20
N TYR A 125 -25.80 -18.51 2.36
CA TYR A 125 -26.64 -18.27 1.19
C TYR A 125 -26.62 -19.46 0.21
N VAL A 126 -25.44 -20.03 -0.04
CA VAL A 126 -25.29 -21.21 -0.92
C VAL A 126 -25.95 -22.43 -0.28
N ALA A 127 -25.75 -22.65 1.02
CA ALA A 127 -26.35 -23.76 1.75
C ALA A 127 -27.88 -23.71 1.71
N ASP A 128 -28.46 -22.53 1.92
CA ASP A 128 -29.92 -22.31 1.84
C ASP A 128 -30.44 -22.56 0.42
N SER A 129 -29.69 -22.11 -0.60
CA SER A 129 -30.06 -22.27 -2.02
C SER A 129 -29.96 -23.72 -2.51
N HIS A 130 -29.09 -24.53 -1.90
CA HIS A 130 -28.86 -25.93 -2.25
C HIS A 130 -29.49 -26.92 -1.26
N GLU A 131 -30.31 -26.43 -0.33
CA GLU A 131 -30.98 -27.23 0.71
C GLU A 131 -30.01 -28.14 1.49
N ILE A 132 -28.81 -27.64 1.79
CA ILE A 132 -27.80 -28.41 2.53
C ILE A 132 -28.35 -28.78 3.91
N PRO A 133 -28.38 -30.07 4.28
CA PRO A 133 -28.87 -30.48 5.59
C PRO A 133 -28.10 -29.81 6.74
N ALA A 134 -28.80 -29.39 7.79
CA ALA A 134 -28.20 -28.70 8.93
C ALA A 134 -27.07 -29.49 9.61
N GLU A 135 -27.12 -30.82 9.56
CA GLU A 135 -26.07 -31.72 10.05
C GLU A 135 -24.76 -31.64 9.24
N ASN A 136 -24.84 -31.25 7.97
CA ASN A 136 -23.70 -31.13 7.06
C ASN A 136 -23.20 -29.69 6.94
N TYR A 137 -24.00 -28.71 7.37
CA TYR A 137 -23.69 -27.29 7.26
C TYR A 137 -22.32 -26.90 7.86
N PRO A 138 -21.93 -27.35 9.07
CA PRO A 138 -20.63 -26.96 9.64
C PRO A 138 -19.43 -27.41 8.80
N ALA A 139 -19.51 -28.60 8.18
CA ALA A 139 -18.44 -29.11 7.33
C ALA A 139 -18.39 -28.36 5.99
N PHE A 140 -19.56 -28.10 5.41
CA PHE A 140 -19.69 -27.31 4.18
C PHE A 140 -19.18 -25.87 4.36
N GLU A 141 -19.55 -25.20 5.45
CA GLU A 141 -19.12 -23.83 5.75
C GLU A 141 -17.59 -23.76 5.82
N GLN A 142 -16.94 -24.71 6.52
CA GLN A 142 -15.49 -24.72 6.62
C GLN A 142 -14.81 -24.96 5.26
N GLU A 143 -15.31 -25.91 4.46
CA GLU A 143 -14.77 -26.17 3.12
C GLU A 143 -14.92 -24.95 2.20
N PHE A 144 -16.05 -24.23 2.32
CA PHE A 144 -16.29 -23.00 1.59
C PHE A 144 -15.32 -21.88 2.00
N ILE A 145 -15.11 -21.68 3.31
CA ILE A 145 -14.16 -20.68 3.83
C ILE A 145 -12.75 -20.99 3.32
N ASP A 146 -12.31 -22.25 3.41
CA ASP A 146 -10.98 -22.67 2.96
C ASP A 146 -10.80 -22.43 1.45
N ALA A 147 -11.81 -22.78 0.65
CA ALA A 147 -11.80 -22.52 -0.80
C ALA A 147 -11.82 -21.02 -1.12
N PHE A 148 -12.58 -20.22 -0.36
CA PHE A 148 -12.64 -18.77 -0.52
C PHE A 148 -11.27 -18.12 -0.29
N PHE A 149 -10.57 -18.47 0.78
CA PHE A 149 -9.22 -17.95 1.04
C PHE A 149 -8.20 -18.44 0.02
N ALA A 150 -8.31 -19.68 -0.46
CA ALA A 150 -7.44 -20.20 -1.51
C ALA A 150 -7.59 -19.45 -2.85
N GLU A 151 -8.76 -18.90 -3.15
CA GLU A 151 -8.97 -18.00 -4.29
C GLU A 151 -8.54 -16.56 -3.97
N LEU A 152 -8.82 -16.07 -2.76
CA LEU A 152 -8.44 -14.72 -2.33
C LEU A 152 -6.91 -14.51 -2.35
N ASP A 153 -6.13 -15.53 -1.99
CA ASP A 153 -4.66 -15.53 -2.09
C ASP A 153 -4.15 -15.33 -3.53
N LYS A 154 -4.99 -15.60 -4.55
CA LYS A 154 -4.66 -15.39 -5.97
C LYS A 154 -5.09 -14.02 -6.47
N VAL A 155 -5.86 -13.25 -5.69
CA VAL A 155 -6.41 -11.96 -6.12
C VAL A 155 -5.33 -10.88 -6.05
N GLN A 156 -5.23 -10.11 -7.14
CA GLN A 156 -4.26 -9.00 -7.32
C GLN A 156 -4.37 -7.90 -6.26
N PHE A 157 -5.49 -7.83 -5.53
CA PHE A 157 -5.72 -6.90 -4.43
C PHE A 157 -4.62 -6.99 -3.35
N LEU A 158 -4.21 -8.21 -2.98
CA LEU A 158 -3.08 -8.44 -2.05
C LEU A 158 -1.72 -8.14 -2.70
N ALA A 159 -1.65 -8.14 -4.03
CA ALA A 159 -0.43 -7.82 -4.76
C ALA A 159 -0.10 -6.31 -4.66
N ILE A 160 -1.11 -5.43 -4.63
CA ILE A 160 -0.96 -3.97 -4.44
C ILE A 160 -0.33 -3.65 -3.08
N LEU A 161 -0.70 -4.39 -2.03
CA LEU A 161 -0.12 -4.24 -0.69
C LEU A 161 1.31 -4.80 -0.59
N ASN A 162 1.71 -5.65 -1.55
CA ASN A 162 3.03 -6.27 -1.65
C ASN A 162 3.94 -5.60 -2.70
N GLU A 163 3.58 -4.45 -3.28
CA GLU A 163 4.34 -3.85 -4.40
C GLU A 163 5.69 -3.23 -4.06
N TRP A 164 6.04 -3.25 -2.78
CA TRP A 164 7.13 -2.43 -2.24
C TRP A 164 8.54 -2.95 -2.49
N GLY A 165 8.73 -4.11 -3.13
CA GLY A 165 10.02 -4.83 -3.28
C GLY A 165 11.25 -4.03 -3.78
N VAL A 166 11.73 -4.32 -5.00
CA VAL A 166 12.91 -3.63 -5.58
C VAL A 166 12.43 -2.54 -6.52
N SER A 167 12.79 -1.29 -6.22
CA SER A 167 12.43 -0.14 -7.03
C SER A 167 13.66 0.66 -7.41
N ALA A 168 13.73 1.15 -8.65
CA ALA A 168 14.64 2.24 -8.95
C ALA A 168 14.14 3.48 -8.20
N TYR A 169 15.03 4.20 -7.52
CA TYR A 169 14.64 5.39 -6.77
C TYR A 169 15.45 6.61 -7.22
N ALA A 170 14.81 7.78 -7.15
CA ALA A 170 15.44 9.07 -7.34
C ALA A 170 14.94 10.07 -6.30
N LEU A 171 15.83 10.93 -5.82
CA LEU A 171 15.51 12.03 -4.93
C LEU A 171 15.72 13.35 -5.68
N GLU A 172 14.64 14.12 -5.80
CA GLU A 172 14.63 15.43 -6.46
C GLU A 172 14.14 16.50 -5.47
N GLY A 173 15.04 16.99 -4.62
CA GLY A 173 14.69 17.92 -3.55
C GLY A 173 13.83 17.22 -2.48
N ASP A 174 12.60 17.69 -2.30
CA ASP A 174 11.63 17.15 -1.34
C ASP A 174 10.67 16.12 -1.98
N THR A 175 11.06 15.57 -3.13
CA THR A 175 10.30 14.54 -3.84
C THR A 175 11.11 13.25 -3.94
N LEU A 176 10.52 12.15 -3.50
CA LEU A 176 10.98 10.78 -3.70
C LEU A 176 10.20 10.17 -4.87
N ILE A 177 10.92 9.71 -5.88
CA ILE A 177 10.34 9.03 -7.04
C ILE A 177 10.71 7.56 -6.95
N LEU A 178 9.72 6.67 -6.86
CA LEU A 178 9.90 5.23 -6.93
C LEU A 178 9.39 4.72 -8.28
N THR A 179 10.24 4.00 -9.02
CA THR A 179 9.87 3.37 -10.28
C THR A 179 9.89 1.85 -10.13
N THR A 180 8.72 1.24 -10.24
CA THR A 180 8.54 -0.22 -10.23
C THR A 180 8.29 -0.72 -11.64
N THR A 181 9.06 -1.72 -12.09
CA THR A 181 8.87 -2.35 -13.42
C THR A 181 8.36 -3.78 -13.25
N ARG A 182 7.26 -4.13 -13.93
CA ARG A 182 6.62 -5.45 -13.92
C ARG A 182 6.25 -5.89 -15.34
N GLU A 183 5.83 -7.14 -15.48
CA GLU A 183 5.27 -7.65 -16.75
C GLU A 183 4.07 -6.82 -17.24
N THR A 184 3.30 -6.26 -16.30
CA THR A 184 2.13 -5.41 -16.57
C THR A 184 2.48 -3.98 -16.97
N GLY A 185 3.71 -3.53 -16.76
CA GLY A 185 4.16 -2.19 -17.14
C GLY A 185 5.13 -1.55 -16.15
N VAL A 186 5.33 -0.24 -16.33
CA VAL A 186 6.12 0.59 -15.43
C VAL A 186 5.16 1.49 -14.66
N THR A 187 5.28 1.47 -13.33
CA THR A 187 4.55 2.39 -12.44
C THR A 187 5.55 3.32 -11.78
N ILE A 188 5.22 4.61 -11.78
CA ILE A 188 6.01 5.66 -11.15
C ILE A 188 5.17 6.22 -10.00
N TRP A 189 5.78 6.26 -8.82
CA TRP A 189 5.18 6.77 -7.60
C TRP A 189 5.95 8.01 -7.19
N GLU A 190 5.24 9.11 -6.98
CA GLU A 190 5.81 10.37 -6.49
C GLU A 190 5.36 10.60 -5.05
N PHE A 191 6.32 10.66 -4.14
CA PHE A 191 6.10 10.96 -2.73
C PHE A 191 6.73 12.30 -2.39
N HIS A 192 6.10 13.01 -1.48
CA HIS A 192 6.59 14.28 -0.97
C HIS A 192 7.00 14.15 0.49
N ARG A 193 8.08 14.83 0.86
CA ARG A 193 8.58 14.79 2.22
C ARG A 193 7.57 15.42 3.18
N MET A 194 7.32 14.76 4.30
CA MET A 194 6.69 15.40 5.45
C MET A 194 7.75 16.13 6.25
N ASP A 195 7.72 17.46 6.23
CA ASP A 195 8.47 18.23 7.21
C ASP A 195 7.89 17.94 8.60
N GLU A 196 8.72 17.78 9.64
CA GLU A 196 8.24 17.61 11.03
C GLU A 196 7.32 18.77 11.51
N SER A 197 7.27 19.88 10.76
CA SER A 197 6.33 20.98 10.98
C SER A 197 4.90 20.77 10.45
N SER A 198 4.64 19.68 9.70
CA SER A 198 3.31 19.28 9.23
C SER A 198 2.75 18.08 10.00
N ALA A 199 3.19 17.87 11.25
CA ALA A 199 2.46 17.07 12.21
C ALA A 199 1.01 17.58 12.25
N VAL A 200 0.12 16.81 11.60
CA VAL A 200 -1.32 16.94 11.51
C VAL A 200 -1.85 18.08 12.38
N ALA A 201 -1.91 19.29 11.81
CA ALA A 201 -2.85 20.26 12.34
C ALA A 201 -4.21 19.59 12.10
N GLU A 202 -4.85 19.10 13.17
CA GLU A 202 -6.25 18.73 13.16
C GLU A 202 -7.01 19.90 12.56
N THR A 203 -7.22 19.84 11.25
CA THR A 203 -7.93 20.87 10.53
C THR A 203 -9.38 20.50 10.73
N SER A 204 -9.89 20.80 11.92
CA SER A 204 -11.31 20.67 12.19
C SER A 204 -12.06 21.47 11.11
N TRP A 205 -13.25 21.01 10.71
CA TRP A 205 -14.10 21.77 9.79
C TRP A 205 -14.37 23.22 10.24
N GLY A 206 -14.21 23.51 11.54
CA GLY A 206 -14.25 24.85 12.11
C GLY A 206 -13.09 25.75 11.65
N SER A 207 -11.90 25.19 11.46
CA SER A 207 -10.68 25.89 11.04
C SER A 207 -10.79 26.40 9.59
N LEU A 208 -11.33 25.58 8.69
CA LEU A 208 -11.55 25.93 7.28
C LEU A 208 -12.58 27.07 7.14
N LYS A 209 -13.69 27.04 7.90
CA LYS A 209 -14.71 28.11 7.82
C LYS A 209 -14.23 29.47 8.33
N ALA A 210 -13.25 29.51 9.23
CA ALA A 210 -12.68 30.76 9.72
C ALA A 210 -11.82 31.46 8.67
N THR A 211 -11.13 30.69 7.82
CA THR A 211 -10.24 31.22 6.76
C THR A 211 -11.01 31.85 5.61
N TRP A 212 -12.21 31.34 5.28
CA TRP A 212 -13.07 31.87 4.20
C TRP A 212 -13.96 33.06 4.61
N ARG A 213 -13.89 33.50 5.87
CA ARG A 213 -14.65 34.66 6.39
C ARG A 213 -13.81 35.93 6.57
N ARG A 214 -12.57 35.94 6.06
CA ARG A 214 -11.74 37.15 5.98
C ARG A 214 -11.65 37.66 4.55
#